data_AF-A0A920UK42-F1
#
_entry.id   AF-A0A920UK42-F1
#
_cell.length_a   1.000
_cell.length_b   1.000
_cell.length_c   1.000
_cell.angle_alpha   90.00
_cell.angle_beta   90.00
_cell.angle_gamma   90.00
#
_symmetry.space_group_name_H-M   'P 1'
#
loop_
_entity.id
_entity.type
_entity.pdbx_description
1 polymer ?
#
loop_
_entity_poly.entity_id
_entity_poly.type
_entity_poly.pdbx_seq_one_letter_code
_entity_poly.pdbx_strand_id
1 'polypeptide(L)' 'MELIVRKYGGSSLDTISKIKNIAEKTKKSINEGKKIVLVVSAMGKSTDELLNKAKCYLIIQISGN' A
#
# COMPACT_ATOMS: atom_id res chain seq x y z
N MET A 1 -18.73 -9.14 -19.30
CA MET A 1 -18.31 -8.89 -17.91
C MET A 1 -16.79 -8.83 -17.89
N GLU A 2 -16.22 -7.65 -17.64
CA GLU A 2 -14.78 -7.36 -17.74
C GLU A 2 -14.10 -7.55 -16.37
N LEU A 3 -12.91 -8.17 -16.34
CA LEU A 3 -12.07 -8.34 -15.14
C LEU A 3 -10.87 -7.40 -15.23
N ILE A 4 -10.73 -6.53 -14.24
CA ILE A 4 -9.68 -5.51 -14.19
C ILE A 4 -8.80 -5.72 -12.96
N VAL A 5 -7.49 -5.80 -13.18
CA VAL A 5 -6.49 -5.82 -12.10
C VAL A 5 -5.80 -4.47 -12.05
N ARG A 6 -5.80 -3.81 -10.89
CA ARG A 6 -5.13 -2.51 -10.67
C ARG A 6 -4.15 -2.60 -9.51
N LYS A 7 -2.91 -2.18 -9.77
CA LYS A 7 -1.85 -2.10 -8.75
C LYS A 7 -1.58 -0.65 -8.36
N TYR A 8 -1.55 -0.37 -7.06
CA TYR A 8 -1.17 0.93 -6.49
C TYR A 8 0.11 0.78 -5.65
N GLY A 9 1.13 1.59 -5.97
CA GLY A 9 2.37 1.66 -5.18
C GLY A 9 2.21 2.54 -3.94
N GLY A 10 3.22 2.53 -3.06
CA GLY A 10 3.18 3.28 -1.79
C GLY A 10 3.00 4.79 -1.96
N SER A 11 3.55 5.39 -3.03
CA SER A 11 3.35 6.82 -3.35
C SER A 11 1.92 7.18 -3.77
N SER A 12 1.18 6.20 -4.29
CA SER A 12 -0.25 6.35 -4.61
C SER A 12 -1.14 6.20 -3.37
N LEU A 13 -0.56 5.78 -2.23
CA LEU A 13 -1.25 5.48 -0.97
C LEU A 13 -0.69 6.31 0.19
N ASP A 14 0.08 7.36 -0.09
CA ASP A 14 0.82 8.12 0.93
C ASP A 14 -0.06 8.95 1.89
N THR A 15 -1.31 9.21 1.51
CA THR A 15 -2.24 10.05 2.25
C THR A 15 -3.64 9.45 2.21
N ILE A 16 -4.40 9.68 3.28
CA ILE A 16 -5.79 9.22 3.40
C ILE A 16 -6.66 9.73 2.24
N SER A 17 -6.42 10.96 1.77
CA SER A 17 -7.14 11.55 0.64
C SER A 17 -6.95 10.74 -0.66
N LYS A 18 -5.72 10.32 -0.97
CA LYS A 18 -5.46 9.47 -2.14
C LYS A 18 -6.13 8.10 -2.05
N ILE A 19 -6.14 7.50 -0.85
CA ILE A 19 -6.83 6.23 -0.61
C ILE A 19 -8.34 6.38 -0.83
N LYS A 20 -8.96 7.44 -0.31
CA LYS A 20 -10.39 7.72 -0.53
C LYS A 20 -10.71 7.90 -2.02
N ASN A 21 -9.86 8.62 -2.76
CA ASN A 21 -10.04 8.79 -4.20
C ASN A 21 -9.95 7.44 -4.97
N ILE A 22 -9.03 6.56 -4.59
CA ILE A 22 -8.93 5.21 -5.16
C ILE A 22 -10.20 4.39 -4.86
N ALA A 23 -10.74 4.48 -3.65
CA ALA A 23 -11.97 3.80 -3.25
C ALA A 23 -13.17 4.26 -4.08
N GLU A 24 -13.36 5.58 -4.26
CA GLU A 24 -14.45 6.14 -5.07
C GLU A 24 -14.36 5.70 -6.53
N LYS A 25 -13.16 5.74 -7.14
CA LYS A 25 -12.94 5.26 -8.51
C LYS A 25 -13.24 3.77 -8.66
N THR A 26 -12.91 2.98 -7.64
CA THR A 26 -13.17 1.54 -7.62
C THR A 26 -14.67 1.27 -7.53
N LYS A 27 -15.38 1.97 -6.63
CA LYS A 27 -16.83 1.89 -6.49
C LYS A 27 -17.55 2.22 -7.80
N LYS A 28 -17.14 3.30 -8.47
CA LYS A 28 -17.68 3.65 -9.79
C LYS A 28 -17.48 2.53 -10.81
N SER A 29 -16.28 1.93 -10.84
CA SER A 29 -15.99 0.83 -11.78
C SER A 29 -16.84 -0.43 -11.49
N ILE A 30 -17.07 -0.75 -10.21
CA ILE A 30 -17.94 -1.86 -9.80
C ILE A 30 -19.39 -1.58 -10.22
N ASN A 31 -19.87 -0.35 -10.05
CA ASN A 31 -21.22 0.06 -10.48
C ASN A 31 -21.40 -0.01 -12.01
N GLU A 32 -20.33 0.12 -12.78
CA GLU A 32 -20.30 -0.09 -14.23
C GLU A 32 -20.28 -1.60 -14.61
N GLY A 33 -20.41 -2.51 -13.65
CA GLY A 33 -20.47 -3.97 -13.89
C GLY A 33 -19.11 -4.64 -14.09
N LYS A 34 -18.01 -3.98 -13.68
CA LYS A 34 -16.65 -4.51 -13.79
C LYS A 34 -16.29 -5.30 -12.53
N LYS A 35 -15.62 -6.45 -12.70
CA LYS A 35 -14.98 -7.17 -11.59
C LYS A 35 -13.60 -6.59 -11.38
N ILE A 36 -13.27 -6.19 -10.16
CA ILE A 36 -11.99 -5.53 -9.85
C ILE A 36 -11.19 -6.33 -8.83
N VAL A 37 -9.91 -6.52 -9.12
CA VAL A 37 -8.89 -6.98 -8.17
C VAL A 37 -7.92 -5.83 -7.92
N LEU A 38 -7.75 -5.46 -6.64
CA LEU A 38 -6.84 -4.40 -6.21
C LEU A 38 -5.63 -4.99 -5.51
N VAL A 39 -4.44 -4.62 -5.98
CA VAL A 39 -3.18 -4.95 -5.32
C VAL A 39 -2.56 -3.66 -4.79
N VAL A 40 -2.33 -3.59 -3.48
CA VAL A 40 -1.81 -2.40 -2.80
C VAL A 40 -0.48 -2.70 -2.11
N SER A 41 0.47 -1.77 -2.23
CA SER A 41 1.68 -1.76 -1.41
C SER A 41 1.42 -1.08 -0.05
N ALA A 42 2.37 -1.20 0.89
CA ALA A 42 2.32 -0.44 2.13
C ALA A 42 2.34 1.08 1.88
N MET A 43 1.75 1.87 2.77
CA MET A 43 1.59 3.32 2.59
C MET A 43 2.93 4.06 2.64
N GLY A 44 3.25 4.87 1.62
CA GLY A 44 4.46 5.71 1.63
C GLY A 44 5.75 4.90 1.84
N LYS A 45 6.53 5.28 2.86
CA LYS A 45 7.82 4.66 3.23
C LYS A 45 7.72 3.65 4.38
N SER A 46 6.51 3.21 4.73
CA SER A 46 6.30 2.33 5.89
C SER A 46 7.08 1.02 5.82
N THR A 47 7.32 0.46 4.62
CA THR A 47 8.23 -0.70 4.46
C THR A 47 9.67 -0.35 4.85
N ASP A 48 10.18 0.81 4.43
CA ASP A 48 11.54 1.26 4.75
C ASP A 48 11.70 1.56 6.24
N GLU A 49 10.66 2.12 6.87
CA GLU A 49 10.64 2.37 8.32
C GLU A 49 10.72 1.06 9.12
N LEU A 50 9.99 0.02 8.70
CA LEU A 50 10.06 -1.29 9.32
C LEU A 50 11.44 -1.94 9.13
N LEU A 51 12.02 -1.85 7.93
CA LEU A 51 13.37 -2.35 7.65
C LEU A 51 14.42 -1.61 8.48
N ASN A 52 14.29 -0.30 8.64
CA ASN A 52 15.20 0.49 9.47
C ASN A 52 15.09 0.14 10.95
N LYS A 53 13.87 -0.07 11.48
CA LYS A 53 13.67 -0.55 12.85
C LYS A 53 14.28 -1.94 13.06
N ALA A 54 14.06 -2.87 12.11
CA ALA A 54 14.64 -4.20 12.18
C ALA A 54 16.18 -4.18 12.16
N LYS A 55 16.79 -3.38 11.28
CA LYS A 55 18.25 -3.17 11.25
C LYS A 55 18.77 -2.55 12.55
N CYS A 56 18.07 -1.56 13.09
CA CYS A 56 18.46 -0.90 14.33
C CYS A 56 18.38 -1.88 15.52
N TYR A 57 17.37 -2.74 15.56
CA TYR A 57 17.25 -3.79 16.59
C TYR A 57 18.42 -4.78 16.53
N LEU A 58 18.85 -5.17 15.33
CA LEU A 58 20.00 -6.06 15.15
C LEU A 58 21.31 -5.41 15.61
N ILE A 59 21.50 -4.11 15.35
CA ILE A 59 22.68 -3.36 15.80
C ILE A 59 22.72 -3.26 17.33
N ILE A 60 21.60 -2.95 17.98
CA ILE A 60 21.52 -2.85 19.45
C ILE A 60 21.87 -4.20 20.11
N GLN A 61 21.45 -5.33 19.53
CA GLN A 61 21.76 -6.66 20.05
C GLN A 61 23.25 -7.04 19.89
N ILE A 62 23.93 -6.55 18.84
CA ILE A 62 25.36 -6.80 18.64
C ILE A 62 26.22 -5.89 19.53
N SER A 63 25.78 -4.66 19.80
CA SER A 63 26.51 -3.71 20.65
C SER A 63 26.24 -3.87 22.15
N GLY A 64 25.27 -4.69 22.53
CA GLY A 64 24.92 -5.00 23.92
C GLY A 64 25.53 -6.29 24.47
N ASN A 65 26.46 -6.92 23.73
CA ASN A 65 27.14 -8.16 24.10
C ASN A 65 28.66 -7.95 24.09
#